data_AF-A0A2V6P1Y5-F1
#
_entry.id   AF-A0A2V6P1Y5-F1
#
_cell.length_a   1.000
_cell.length_b   1.000
_cell.length_c   1.000
_cell.angle_alpha   90.00
_cell.angle_beta   90.00
_cell.angle_gamma   90.00
#
_symmetry.space_group_name_H-M   'P 1'
#
loop_
_entity.id
_entity.type
_entity.pdbx_description
1 polymer ?
#
loop_
_entity_poly.entity_id
_entity_poly.type
_entity_poly.pdbx_seq_one_letter_code
_entity_poly.pdbx_strand_id
1 'polypeptide(L)'
;MANRPHRARDLFQEMARRRRSDHWLNTHWWILTLGEWIGLVLALGAIVSLLCILLIRRHTLEYHLEHTFAVSDPEFLGSALAMSDPVPIEGNAIEVLQNGDEYFPAMLDAIRAAKKTVNFEAYIVYSDEIGRAFCEALSERARADLEVRVLLDGVGSSWSLNNSDVQMMKRAGCKFTYYHPTHSLRVDRTNRRSHRRVLVVDGRIAFTGGVGFAKRWGGHAQDKEHWRDVQLRVRGPLVAKLQSAFQQHWAKTSGEELSGADQFPGLTAAGNLKAQIVSSHSFSIAPVPLVQAVAFAAASRRIWITNAYCTPTPDQVELLTKAARRGVDVRIMVPGENNDHR
;
A
#
# COMPACT_ATOMS: atom_id res chain seq x y z
N MET A 1 67.76 -17.34 64.89
CA MET A 1 67.25 -18.53 64.16
C MET A 1 65.75 -18.39 63.97
N ALA A 2 65.27 -18.59 62.73
CA ALA A 2 63.91 -19.00 62.33
C ALA A 2 62.72 -18.06 62.68
N ASN A 3 61.70 -17.79 61.86
CA ASN A 3 61.41 -18.09 60.46
C ASN A 3 60.21 -17.18 60.07
N ARG A 4 60.26 -16.49 58.92
CA ARG A 4 59.09 -15.76 58.37
C ARG A 4 58.08 -16.76 57.79
N PRO A 5 56.76 -16.57 58.02
CA PRO A 5 55.87 -16.55 56.88
C PRO A 5 54.75 -15.50 57.03
N HIS A 6 55.10 -14.22 57.08
CA HIS A 6 54.13 -13.15 56.78
C HIS A 6 53.66 -13.17 55.31
N ARG A 7 54.39 -13.87 54.42
CA ARG A 7 54.14 -13.89 52.97
C ARG A 7 52.86 -14.63 52.51
N ALA A 8 52.36 -15.60 53.28
CA ALA A 8 51.23 -16.42 52.84
C ALA A 8 49.86 -15.77 53.08
N ARG A 9 49.71 -14.98 54.16
CA ARG A 9 48.49 -14.21 54.44
C ARG A 9 48.32 -13.02 53.50
N ASP A 10 49.42 -12.40 53.11
CA ASP A 10 49.42 -11.27 52.16
C ASP A 10 49.00 -11.73 50.77
N LEU A 11 49.51 -12.87 50.28
CA LEU A 11 49.12 -13.44 48.99
C LEU A 11 47.61 -13.78 48.90
N PHE A 12 47.00 -14.29 49.97
CA PHE A 12 45.58 -14.61 50.00
C PHE A 12 44.69 -13.35 50.04
N GLN A 13 45.09 -12.31 50.80
CA GLN A 13 44.38 -11.03 50.80
C GLN A 13 44.55 -10.27 49.48
N GLU A 14 45.70 -10.40 48.82
CA GLU A 14 45.98 -9.75 47.55
C GLU A 14 45.25 -10.45 46.38
N MET A 15 45.13 -11.77 46.40
CA MET A 15 44.27 -12.51 45.46
C MET A 15 42.77 -12.23 45.69
N ALA A 16 42.34 -12.08 46.95
CA ALA A 16 40.94 -11.73 47.28
C ALA A 16 40.57 -10.28 46.91
N ARG A 17 41.53 -9.33 46.99
CA ARG A 17 41.34 -7.94 46.51
C ARG A 17 41.32 -7.87 44.99
N ARG A 18 42.23 -8.57 44.30
CA ARG A 18 42.25 -8.61 42.82
C ARG A 18 40.99 -9.25 42.23
N ARG A 19 40.35 -10.20 42.90
CA ARG A 19 39.08 -10.79 42.43
C ARG A 19 37.84 -9.90 42.63
N ARG A 20 37.90 -8.84 43.46
CA ARG A 20 36.76 -7.93 43.68
C ARG A 20 36.79 -6.65 42.84
N SER A 21 37.95 -6.23 42.34
CA SER A 21 38.05 -5.00 41.52
C SER A 21 37.67 -5.21 40.07
N ASP A 22 37.84 -6.43 39.55
CA ASP A 22 37.76 -6.71 38.10
C ASP A 22 36.40 -7.28 37.72
N HIS A 23 35.35 -6.93 38.47
CA HIS A 23 33.99 -7.18 38.01
C HIS A 23 33.62 -6.05 37.05
N TRP A 24 33.29 -6.37 35.80
CA TRP A 24 32.90 -5.41 34.74
C TRP A 24 31.75 -4.45 35.12
N LEU A 25 31.07 -4.70 36.24
CA LEU A 25 30.05 -3.83 36.83
C LEU A 25 30.63 -2.64 37.60
N ASN A 26 31.91 -2.66 37.98
CA ASN A 26 32.62 -1.55 38.63
C ASN A 26 33.26 -0.57 37.62
N THR A 27 33.08 -0.82 36.32
CA THR A 27 33.45 0.12 35.27
C THR A 27 32.55 1.35 35.40
N HIS A 28 33.13 2.50 35.71
CA HIS A 28 32.38 3.73 35.90
C HIS A 28 31.95 4.26 34.52
N TRP A 29 30.82 3.78 34.00
CA TRP A 29 30.28 4.23 32.71
C TRP A 29 30.06 5.75 32.66
N TRP A 30 29.91 6.39 33.81
CA TRP A 30 29.81 7.84 33.99
C TRP A 30 31.11 8.61 33.66
N ILE A 31 32.24 7.92 33.45
CA ILE A 31 33.52 8.54 33.04
C ILE A 31 33.57 8.83 31.54
N LEU A 32 32.67 8.22 30.76
CA LEU A 32 32.60 8.47 29.33
C LEU A 32 32.22 9.94 29.07
N THR A 33 32.99 10.57 28.20
CA THR A 33 32.70 11.90 27.68
C THR A 33 31.37 11.91 26.94
N LEU A 34 30.75 13.09 26.84
CA LEU A 34 29.49 13.25 26.09
C LEU A 34 29.59 12.70 24.66
N GLY A 35 30.75 12.85 24.01
CA GLY A 35 31.01 12.31 22.67
C GLY A 35 31.02 10.78 22.60
N GLU A 36 31.56 10.10 23.60
CA GLU A 36 31.55 8.63 23.68
C GLU A 36 30.15 8.08 23.94
N TRP A 37 29.36 8.77 24.78
CA TRP A 37 27.94 8.45 24.96
C TRP A 37 27.14 8.63 23.68
N ILE A 38 27.35 9.72 22.94
CA ILE A 38 26.73 9.94 21.62
C ILE A 38 27.13 8.81 20.66
N GLY A 39 28.41 8.45 20.63
CA GLY A 39 28.94 7.36 19.80
C GLY A 39 28.29 6.01 20.10
N LEU A 40 28.14 5.64 21.37
CA LEU A 40 27.49 4.40 21.79
C LEU A 40 26.01 4.36 21.42
N VAL A 41 25.28 5.47 21.60
CA VAL A 41 23.87 5.57 21.21
C VAL A 41 23.70 5.46 19.69
N LEU A 42 24.56 6.12 18.91
CA LEU A 42 24.55 6.01 17.45
C LEU A 42 24.89 4.58 16.99
N ALA A 43 25.88 3.94 17.60
CA ALA A 43 26.26 2.56 17.29
C ALA A 43 25.13 1.57 17.63
N LEU A 44 24.49 1.72 18.80
CA LEU A 44 23.33 0.92 19.17
C LEU A 44 22.16 1.15 18.21
N GLY A 45 21.88 2.40 17.84
CA GLY A 45 20.88 2.75 16.84
C GLY A 45 21.16 2.12 15.48
N ALA A 46 22.43 2.10 15.04
CA ALA A 46 22.85 1.44 13.80
C ALA A 46 22.69 -0.08 13.87
N ILE A 47 23.06 -0.71 14.99
CA ILE A 47 22.88 -2.16 15.20
C ILE A 47 21.40 -2.52 15.20
N VAL A 48 20.56 -1.78 15.93
CA VAL A 48 19.10 -2.00 15.95
C VAL A 48 18.52 -1.80 14.55
N SER A 49 18.94 -0.76 13.82
CA SER A 49 18.49 -0.52 12.45
C SER A 49 18.90 -1.67 11.51
N LEU A 50 20.14 -2.15 11.61
CA LEU A 50 20.64 -3.29 10.85
C LEU A 50 19.86 -4.56 11.19
N LEU A 51 19.63 -4.83 12.48
CA LEU A 51 18.80 -5.95 12.92
C LEU A 51 17.36 -5.83 12.43
N CYS A 52 16.77 -4.65 12.43
CA CYS A 52 15.45 -4.43 11.83
C CYS A 52 15.49 -4.73 10.32
N ILE A 53 16.49 -4.27 9.58
CA ILE A 53 16.62 -4.57 8.14
C ILE A 53 16.77 -6.08 7.90
N LEU A 54 17.59 -6.76 8.70
CA LEU A 54 17.89 -8.19 8.55
C LEU A 54 16.77 -9.11 9.07
N LEU A 55 16.03 -8.70 10.10
CA LEU A 55 14.96 -9.48 10.73
C LEU A 55 13.55 -9.14 10.19
N ILE A 56 13.38 -8.04 9.45
CA ILE A 56 12.22 -7.84 8.56
C ILE A 56 12.42 -8.70 7.31
N ARG A 57 12.68 -10.01 7.48
CA ARG A 57 12.59 -10.95 6.37
C ARG A 57 11.11 -11.17 6.15
N ARG A 58 10.53 -10.51 5.14
CA ARG A 58 9.20 -10.88 4.67
C ARG A 58 9.27 -12.36 4.27
N HIS A 59 8.39 -13.18 4.82
CA HIS A 59 8.20 -14.53 4.31
C HIS A 59 7.81 -14.41 2.83
N THR A 60 8.74 -14.77 1.96
CA THR A 60 8.48 -14.97 0.53
C THR A 60 7.95 -16.38 0.38
N LEU A 61 6.77 -16.53 -0.21
CA LEU A 61 6.31 -17.84 -0.66
C LEU A 61 7.15 -18.25 -1.86
N GLU A 62 7.72 -19.44 -1.77
CA GLU A 62 8.29 -20.13 -2.93
C GLU A 62 7.16 -20.83 -3.69
N TYR A 63 7.09 -20.67 -5.00
CA TYR A 63 6.07 -21.31 -5.84
C TYR A 63 6.67 -22.04 -7.04
N HIS A 64 6.34 -23.33 -7.13
CA HIS A 64 6.70 -24.22 -8.23
C HIS A 64 5.43 -24.64 -8.97
N LEU A 65 4.93 -23.75 -9.83
CA LEU A 65 3.72 -24.01 -10.62
C LEU A 65 4.08 -24.48 -12.02
N GLU A 66 3.40 -25.53 -12.47
CA GLU A 66 3.47 -26.04 -13.83
C GLU A 66 2.23 -25.64 -14.63
N HIS A 67 2.34 -25.64 -15.95
CA HIS A 67 1.20 -25.37 -16.83
C HIS A 67 0.30 -26.62 -16.94
N THR A 68 -0.67 -26.75 -16.04
CA THR A 68 -1.63 -27.86 -16.01
C THR A 68 -3.04 -27.48 -16.48
N PHE A 69 -3.34 -26.19 -16.57
CA PHE A 69 -4.61 -25.64 -17.05
C PHE A 69 -4.40 -24.26 -17.70
N ALA A 70 -5.35 -23.84 -18.52
CA ALA A 70 -5.39 -22.53 -19.17
C ALA A 70 -6.19 -21.50 -18.34
N VAL A 71 -5.99 -20.20 -18.62
CA VAL A 71 -6.77 -19.11 -17.99
C VAL A 71 -8.28 -19.16 -18.26
N SER A 72 -8.69 -19.89 -19.31
CA SER A 72 -10.11 -20.12 -19.65
C SER A 72 -10.75 -21.22 -18.82
N ASP A 73 -9.94 -22.04 -18.15
CA ASP A 73 -10.44 -23.26 -17.53
C ASP A 73 -11.02 -22.94 -16.14
N PRO A 74 -12.06 -23.64 -15.69
CA PRO A 74 -12.70 -23.41 -14.38
C PRO A 74 -11.71 -23.44 -13.21
N GLU A 75 -10.68 -24.28 -13.33
CA GLU A 75 -9.57 -24.45 -12.38
C GLU A 75 -8.82 -23.14 -12.15
N PHE A 76 -8.70 -22.26 -13.15
CA PHE A 76 -7.95 -21.01 -13.03
C PHE A 76 -8.48 -20.13 -11.90
N LEU A 77 -9.79 -19.89 -11.86
CA LEU A 77 -10.39 -19.08 -10.80
C LEU A 77 -10.34 -19.78 -9.44
N GLY A 78 -10.43 -21.11 -9.41
CA GLY A 78 -10.24 -21.88 -8.18
C GLY A 78 -8.81 -21.76 -7.65
N SER A 79 -7.80 -21.97 -8.49
CA SER A 79 -6.38 -21.99 -8.11
C SER A 79 -5.81 -20.60 -7.87
N ALA A 80 -6.16 -19.61 -8.69
CA ALA A 80 -5.68 -18.24 -8.53
C ALA A 80 -6.26 -17.60 -7.27
N LEU A 81 -7.47 -18.01 -6.86
CA LEU A 81 -8.26 -17.32 -5.86
C LEU A 81 -8.53 -18.12 -4.58
N ALA A 82 -8.10 -19.39 -4.51
CA ALA A 82 -8.22 -20.24 -3.31
C ALA A 82 -7.61 -19.64 -2.03
N MET A 83 -6.68 -18.69 -2.19
CA MET A 83 -5.97 -18.04 -1.09
C MET A 83 -6.31 -16.55 -0.94
N SER A 84 -7.21 -16.02 -1.77
CA SER A 84 -7.67 -14.62 -1.70
C SER A 84 -9.16 -14.55 -1.36
N ASP A 85 -9.48 -13.94 -0.22
CA ASP A 85 -10.85 -13.55 0.12
C ASP A 85 -11.13 -12.17 -0.51
N PRO A 86 -12.22 -11.99 -1.28
CA PRO A 86 -13.37 -12.89 -1.49
C PRO A 86 -13.38 -13.66 -2.80
N VAL A 87 -14.00 -14.84 -2.81
CA VAL A 87 -14.26 -15.65 -4.03
C VAL A 87 -14.76 -14.79 -5.20
N PRO A 88 -14.43 -15.15 -6.46
CA PRO A 88 -14.84 -14.38 -7.62
C PRO A 88 -16.36 -14.27 -7.74
N ILE A 89 -16.84 -13.05 -7.97
CA ILE A 89 -18.24 -12.67 -7.98
C ILE A 89 -18.67 -12.46 -9.44
N GLU A 90 -19.86 -12.94 -9.79
CA GLU A 90 -20.45 -12.78 -11.12
C GLU A 90 -21.29 -11.50 -11.22
N GLY A 91 -21.73 -11.16 -12.44
CA GLY A 91 -22.66 -10.04 -12.65
C GLY A 91 -22.01 -8.66 -12.75
N ASN A 92 -20.71 -8.57 -13.01
CA ASN A 92 -19.98 -7.29 -12.98
C ASN A 92 -19.79 -6.70 -14.37
N ALA A 93 -19.72 -5.37 -14.42
CA ALA A 93 -19.22 -4.62 -15.56
C ALA A 93 -17.98 -3.84 -15.11
N ILE A 94 -16.86 -4.09 -15.79
CA ILE A 94 -15.58 -3.44 -15.54
C ILE A 94 -15.14 -2.79 -16.85
N GLU A 95 -14.90 -1.50 -16.79
CA GLU A 95 -14.43 -0.70 -17.91
C GLU A 95 -13.03 -0.19 -17.60
N VAL A 96 -12.14 -0.33 -18.59
CA VAL A 96 -10.77 0.14 -18.50
C VAL A 96 -10.73 1.57 -19.03
N LEU A 97 -10.30 2.50 -18.18
CA LEU A 97 -10.12 3.91 -18.48
C LEU A 97 -8.63 4.20 -18.58
N GLN A 98 -8.20 4.67 -19.75
CA GLN A 98 -6.81 4.90 -20.09
C GLN A 98 -6.44 6.37 -19.95
N ASN A 99 -5.44 6.64 -19.10
CA ASN A 99 -4.88 7.98 -18.89
C ASN A 99 -5.89 9.03 -18.39
N GLY A 100 -5.37 10.22 -18.08
CA GLY A 100 -6.09 11.33 -17.44
C GLY A 100 -7.39 11.73 -18.13
N ASP A 101 -7.36 11.77 -19.47
CA ASP A 101 -8.48 12.24 -20.27
C ASP A 101 -9.71 11.31 -20.22
N GLU A 102 -9.51 10.03 -19.89
CA GLU A 102 -10.64 9.10 -19.70
C GLU A 102 -11.06 9.00 -18.23
N TYR A 103 -10.11 8.82 -17.30
CA TYR A 103 -10.49 8.53 -15.91
C TYR A 103 -10.89 9.75 -15.08
N PHE A 104 -10.26 10.93 -15.26
CA PHE A 104 -10.61 12.07 -14.41
C PHE A 104 -12.02 12.59 -14.69
N PRO A 105 -12.44 12.78 -15.96
CA PRO A 105 -13.82 13.16 -16.26
C PRO A 105 -14.82 12.13 -15.74
N ALA A 106 -14.59 10.83 -15.98
CA ALA A 106 -15.50 9.78 -15.53
C ALA A 106 -15.67 9.75 -14.00
N MET A 107 -14.60 9.98 -13.24
CA MET A 107 -14.63 10.05 -11.78
C MET A 107 -15.32 11.32 -11.27
N LEU A 108 -15.00 12.49 -11.84
CA LEU A 108 -15.62 13.75 -11.46
C LEU A 108 -17.12 13.76 -11.77
N ASP A 109 -17.52 13.21 -12.91
CA ASP A 109 -18.93 13.10 -13.30
C ASP A 109 -19.69 12.16 -12.37
N ALA A 110 -19.06 11.05 -11.92
CA ALA A 110 -19.65 10.19 -10.91
C ALA A 110 -19.85 10.94 -9.57
N ILE A 111 -18.86 11.71 -9.11
CA ILE A 111 -18.98 12.52 -7.90
C ILE A 111 -20.11 13.55 -8.06
N ARG A 112 -20.17 14.28 -9.18
CA ARG A 112 -21.23 15.26 -9.47
C ARG A 112 -22.60 14.62 -9.67
N ALA A 113 -22.68 13.34 -10.02
CA ALA A 113 -23.95 12.62 -10.14
C ALA A 113 -24.43 12.03 -8.81
N ALA A 114 -23.57 11.95 -7.79
CA ALA A 114 -23.86 11.34 -6.50
C ALA A 114 -25.15 11.87 -5.87
N LYS A 115 -25.88 10.99 -5.18
CA LYS A 115 -27.18 11.26 -4.55
C LYS A 115 -27.22 11.02 -3.05
N LYS A 116 -26.30 10.22 -2.52
CA LYS A 116 -26.30 9.77 -1.12
C LYS A 116 -24.93 9.90 -0.49
N THR A 117 -23.92 9.30 -1.12
CA THR A 117 -22.62 9.07 -0.47
C THR A 117 -21.47 9.17 -1.47
N VAL A 118 -20.35 9.72 -1.02
CA VAL A 118 -19.08 9.67 -1.75
C VAL A 118 -17.96 9.29 -0.78
N ASN A 119 -17.32 8.15 -1.02
CA ASN A 119 -16.24 7.63 -0.21
C ASN A 119 -14.96 7.61 -1.06
N PHE A 120 -14.00 8.46 -0.71
CA PHE A 120 -12.81 8.70 -1.51
C PHE A 120 -11.52 8.44 -0.71
N GLU A 121 -10.68 7.55 -1.23
CA GLU A 121 -9.36 7.23 -0.72
C GLU A 121 -8.30 7.35 -1.81
N ALA A 122 -7.20 8.02 -1.50
CA ALA A 122 -6.07 8.18 -2.39
C ALA A 122 -4.73 8.29 -1.64
N TYR A 123 -3.65 7.83 -2.29
CA TYR A 123 -2.30 8.02 -1.79
C TYR A 123 -1.84 9.49 -1.93
N ILE A 124 -1.98 10.05 -3.13
CA ILE A 124 -1.42 11.36 -3.46
C ILE A 124 -2.44 12.24 -4.16
N VAL A 125 -2.62 13.45 -3.63
CA VAL A 125 -3.43 14.52 -4.20
C VAL A 125 -2.63 15.82 -4.17
N TYR A 126 -2.56 16.52 -5.29
CA TYR A 126 -1.87 17.81 -5.41
C TYR A 126 -2.85 18.98 -5.44
N SER A 127 -2.43 20.13 -4.91
CA SER A 127 -3.16 21.40 -5.04
C SER A 127 -3.00 22.07 -6.41
N ASP A 128 -3.09 21.29 -7.49
CA ASP A 128 -3.12 21.76 -8.88
C ASP A 128 -4.55 21.69 -9.45
N GLU A 129 -4.69 21.95 -10.74
CA GLU A 129 -5.97 21.97 -11.45
C GLU A 129 -6.79 20.69 -11.23
N ILE A 130 -6.15 19.52 -11.34
CA ILE A 130 -6.82 18.22 -11.20
C ILE A 130 -7.23 18.01 -9.75
N GLY A 131 -6.29 18.09 -8.80
CA GLY A 131 -6.62 17.80 -7.40
C GLY A 131 -7.60 18.82 -6.82
N ARG A 132 -7.54 20.10 -7.24
CA ARG A 132 -8.52 21.11 -6.86
C ARG A 132 -9.91 20.81 -7.43
N ALA A 133 -10.02 20.36 -8.68
CA ALA A 133 -11.31 19.95 -9.25
C ALA A 133 -11.99 18.83 -8.44
N PHE A 134 -11.21 17.86 -7.94
CA PHE A 134 -11.73 16.84 -7.01
C PHE A 134 -12.15 17.44 -5.67
N CYS A 135 -11.31 18.29 -5.06
CA CYS A 135 -11.64 18.93 -3.78
C CYS A 135 -12.92 19.77 -3.88
N GLU A 136 -13.10 20.51 -4.98
CA GLU A 136 -14.28 21.32 -5.26
C GLU A 136 -15.52 20.45 -5.48
N ALA A 137 -15.44 19.41 -6.32
CA ALA A 137 -16.57 18.51 -6.57
C ALA A 137 -17.03 17.79 -5.29
N LEU A 138 -16.10 17.32 -4.47
CA LEU A 138 -16.40 16.71 -3.17
C LEU A 138 -17.04 17.71 -2.21
N SER A 139 -16.49 18.93 -2.14
CA SER A 139 -17.03 20.02 -1.31
C SER A 139 -18.45 20.40 -1.75
N GLU A 140 -18.70 20.46 -3.04
CA GLU A 140 -20.02 20.76 -3.60
C GLU A 140 -21.06 19.71 -3.17
N ARG A 141 -20.71 18.42 -3.23
CA ARG A 141 -21.58 17.34 -2.77
C ARG A 141 -21.84 17.40 -1.26
N ALA A 142 -20.83 17.72 -0.47
CA ALA A 142 -21.00 17.88 0.97
C ALA A 142 -21.94 19.05 1.33
N ARG A 143 -21.84 20.19 0.61
CA ARG A 143 -22.77 21.32 0.77
C ARG A 143 -24.19 20.99 0.34
N ALA A 144 -24.36 20.02 -0.55
CA ALA A 144 -25.65 19.48 -0.95
C ALA A 144 -26.18 18.41 0.04
N ASP A 145 -25.62 18.33 1.25
CA ASP A 145 -26.03 17.45 2.36
C ASP A 145 -25.80 15.95 2.09
N LEU A 146 -24.86 15.61 1.21
CA LEU A 146 -24.41 14.23 1.02
C LEU A 146 -23.32 13.86 2.03
N GLU A 147 -23.27 12.60 2.43
CA GLU A 147 -22.16 12.09 3.22
C GLU A 147 -20.91 11.92 2.36
N VAL A 148 -19.97 12.85 2.50
CA VAL A 148 -18.69 12.81 1.78
C VAL A 148 -17.56 12.49 2.75
N ARG A 149 -16.88 11.36 2.52
CA ARG A 149 -15.72 10.90 3.30
C ARG A 149 -14.47 10.94 2.45
N VAL A 150 -13.43 11.58 2.97
CA VAL A 150 -12.15 11.76 2.29
C VAL A 150 -11.02 11.24 3.18
N LEU A 151 -10.33 10.21 2.70
CA LEU A 151 -9.22 9.56 3.36
C LEU A 151 -7.96 9.67 2.51
N LEU A 152 -7.02 10.50 2.92
CA LEU A 152 -5.77 10.67 2.16
C LEU A 152 -4.59 10.06 2.90
N ASP A 153 -3.61 9.54 2.17
CA ASP A 153 -2.37 9.10 2.81
C ASP A 153 -1.59 10.32 3.34
N GLY A 154 -1.26 10.28 4.63
CA GLY A 154 -0.50 11.34 5.29
C GLY A 154 0.86 11.66 4.64
N VAL A 155 1.65 10.70 4.17
CA VAL A 155 2.95 11.01 3.54
C VAL A 155 2.73 11.45 2.10
N GLY A 156 1.93 10.69 1.35
CA GLY A 156 1.69 10.97 -0.06
C GLY A 156 1.03 12.33 -0.30
N SER A 157 0.12 12.76 0.58
CA SER A 157 -0.68 13.97 0.36
C SER A 157 -0.35 15.16 1.25
N SER A 158 0.24 15.01 2.46
CA SER A 158 0.38 16.18 3.37
C SER A 158 1.32 17.28 2.85
N TRP A 159 2.24 16.94 1.94
CA TRP A 159 3.19 17.92 1.36
C TRP A 159 2.72 18.50 0.03
N SER A 160 1.87 17.77 -0.69
CA SER A 160 1.39 18.12 -2.03
C SER A 160 0.02 18.81 -2.01
N LEU A 161 -0.76 18.58 -0.95
CA LEU A 161 -2.07 19.20 -0.73
C LEU A 161 -1.96 20.36 0.26
N ASN A 162 -2.27 21.56 -0.21
CA ASN A 162 -2.30 22.78 0.58
C ASN A 162 -3.38 22.69 1.67
N ASN A 163 -3.05 23.23 2.84
CA ASN A 163 -4.00 23.29 3.95
C ASN A 163 -5.28 24.07 3.57
N SER A 164 -5.22 25.05 2.67
CA SER A 164 -6.42 25.76 2.19
C SER A 164 -7.46 24.83 1.57
N ASP A 165 -7.02 23.85 0.76
CA ASP A 165 -7.92 22.90 0.09
C ASP A 165 -8.49 21.88 1.08
N VAL A 166 -7.67 21.46 2.06
CA VAL A 166 -8.14 20.65 3.20
C VAL A 166 -9.21 21.39 4.00
N GLN A 167 -8.98 22.66 4.35
CA GLN A 167 -9.94 23.47 5.09
C GLN A 167 -11.20 23.75 4.26
N MET A 168 -11.08 23.92 2.95
CA MET A 168 -12.23 24.06 2.05
C MET A 168 -13.15 22.83 2.15
N MET A 169 -12.61 21.62 2.02
CA MET A 169 -13.38 20.38 2.14
C MET A 169 -14.03 20.24 3.52
N LYS A 170 -13.27 20.49 4.59
CA LYS A 170 -13.80 20.40 5.97
C LYS A 170 -14.93 21.40 6.21
N ARG A 171 -14.76 22.66 5.79
CA ARG A 171 -15.79 23.71 5.93
C ARG A 171 -17.03 23.43 5.09
N ALA A 172 -16.88 22.71 3.98
CA ALA A 172 -17.98 22.28 3.14
C ALA A 172 -18.80 21.12 3.72
N GLY A 173 -18.31 20.46 4.78
CA GLY A 173 -18.98 19.32 5.43
C GLY A 173 -18.34 17.96 5.15
N CYS A 174 -17.24 17.89 4.38
CA CYS A 174 -16.55 16.62 4.15
C CYS A 174 -15.96 16.07 5.46
N LYS A 175 -16.23 14.80 5.77
CA LYS A 175 -15.52 14.05 6.81
C LYS A 175 -14.11 13.73 6.28
N PHE A 176 -13.12 14.53 6.67
CA PHE A 176 -11.75 14.42 6.17
C PHE A 176 -10.79 13.85 7.23
N THR A 177 -9.97 12.86 6.86
CA THR A 177 -8.88 12.37 7.70
C THR A 177 -7.66 11.91 6.90
N TYR A 178 -6.50 11.88 7.56
CA TYR A 178 -5.27 11.34 7.00
C TYR A 178 -5.00 9.92 7.52
N TYR A 179 -4.80 8.96 6.62
CA TYR A 179 -4.26 7.66 6.96
C TYR A 179 -2.80 7.81 7.40
N HIS A 180 -2.48 7.41 8.63
CA HIS A 180 -1.15 7.54 9.25
C HIS A 180 -0.53 8.94 9.04
N PRO A 181 -1.02 9.97 9.74
CA PRO A 181 -0.57 11.36 9.55
C PRO A 181 0.92 11.53 9.85
N THR A 182 1.57 12.47 9.17
CA THR A 182 3.03 12.72 9.24
C THR A 182 3.52 13.21 10.60
N HIS A 183 2.65 13.83 11.41
CA HIS A 183 2.97 14.25 12.78
C HIS A 183 2.89 13.11 13.81
N SER A 184 2.57 11.88 13.39
CA SER A 184 2.54 10.71 14.26
C SER A 184 3.95 10.30 14.68
N LEU A 185 4.26 10.39 15.99
CA LEU A 185 5.54 9.94 16.59
C LEU A 185 5.80 8.42 16.47
N ARG A 186 4.88 7.66 15.87
CA ARG A 186 4.96 6.22 15.68
C ARG A 186 5.75 5.85 14.42
N VAL A 187 7.03 5.53 14.60
CA VAL A 187 7.97 5.10 13.54
C VAL A 187 7.50 3.84 12.79
N ASP A 188 6.71 2.97 13.44
CA ASP A 188 6.16 1.76 12.81
C ASP A 188 5.13 2.03 11.69
N ARG A 189 4.69 3.28 11.55
CA ARG A 189 3.70 3.73 10.56
C ARG A 189 4.34 4.39 9.33
N THR A 190 5.62 4.77 9.40
CA THR A 190 6.32 5.47 8.31
C THR A 190 6.35 4.64 7.02
N ASN A 191 6.54 3.32 7.14
CA ASN A 191 6.56 2.39 5.99
C ASN A 191 5.19 1.71 5.74
N ARG A 192 4.16 1.97 6.54
CA ARG A 192 2.82 1.38 6.39
C ARG A 192 1.88 2.39 5.76
N ARG A 193 2.11 2.76 4.50
CA ARG A 193 1.30 3.74 3.77
C ARG A 193 0.09 3.08 3.10
N SER A 194 -0.98 3.85 2.86
CA SER A 194 -2.05 3.36 1.98
C SER A 194 -1.76 3.76 0.54
N HIS A 195 -1.47 2.77 -0.31
CA HIS A 195 -1.41 2.96 -1.76
C HIS A 195 -2.74 2.61 -2.45
N ARG A 196 -3.84 2.47 -1.72
CA ARG A 196 -5.15 2.20 -2.32
C ARG A 196 -5.66 3.47 -3.01
N ARG A 197 -6.27 3.30 -4.18
CA ARG A 197 -7.09 4.31 -4.85
C ARG A 197 -8.48 3.73 -4.92
N VAL A 198 -9.39 4.31 -4.14
CA VAL A 198 -10.77 3.84 -4.08
C VAL A 198 -11.66 5.07 -4.10
N LEU A 199 -12.50 5.17 -5.12
CA LEU A 199 -13.64 6.07 -5.12
C LEU A 199 -14.89 5.21 -5.18
N VAL A 200 -15.82 5.36 -4.26
CA VAL A 200 -17.14 4.73 -4.34
C VAL A 200 -18.20 5.80 -4.21
N VAL A 201 -19.15 5.78 -5.14
CA VAL A 201 -20.28 6.71 -5.22
C VAL A 201 -21.57 5.94 -5.01
N ASP A 202 -22.37 6.39 -4.05
CA ASP A 202 -23.69 5.85 -3.67
C ASP A 202 -23.69 4.34 -3.39
N GLY A 203 -22.55 3.78 -3.02
CA GLY A 203 -22.36 2.32 -2.89
C GLY A 203 -22.59 1.52 -4.19
N ARG A 204 -22.68 2.17 -5.36
CA ARG A 204 -23.15 1.58 -6.64
C ARG A 204 -22.15 1.64 -7.79
N ILE A 205 -21.28 2.65 -7.80
CA ILE A 205 -20.23 2.82 -8.79
C ILE A 205 -18.92 2.96 -8.04
N ALA A 206 -17.89 2.24 -8.47
CA ALA A 206 -16.57 2.36 -7.87
C ALA A 206 -15.47 2.53 -8.90
N PHE A 207 -14.35 3.13 -8.48
CA PHE A 207 -13.14 3.28 -9.27
C PHE A 207 -11.93 2.80 -8.48
N THR A 208 -11.01 2.12 -9.17
CA THR A 208 -9.71 1.71 -8.60
C THR A 208 -8.65 1.58 -9.69
N GLY A 209 -7.37 1.70 -9.36
CA GLY A 209 -6.26 1.71 -10.33
C GLY A 209 -4.98 2.33 -9.77
N GLY A 210 -4.11 2.83 -10.65
CA GLY A 210 -2.77 3.35 -10.30
C GLY A 210 -2.70 4.85 -10.02
N VAL A 211 -3.72 5.61 -10.45
CA VAL A 211 -3.67 7.07 -10.61
C VAL A 211 -3.22 7.85 -9.36
N GLY A 212 -2.46 8.93 -9.58
CA GLY A 212 -2.27 10.04 -8.64
C GLY A 212 -3.10 11.25 -9.06
N PHE A 213 -3.66 12.00 -8.10
CA PHE A 213 -4.54 13.13 -8.41
C PHE A 213 -3.73 14.41 -8.59
N ALA A 214 -3.14 14.56 -9.78
CA ALA A 214 -2.29 15.70 -10.15
C ALA A 214 -2.33 15.94 -11.66
N LYS A 215 -1.94 17.14 -12.09
CA LYS A 215 -1.81 17.55 -13.50
C LYS A 215 -0.93 16.59 -14.32
N ARG A 216 0.12 16.02 -13.72
CA ARG A 216 1.03 15.05 -14.37
C ARG A 216 0.35 13.74 -14.76
N TRP A 217 -0.76 13.38 -14.12
CA TRP A 217 -1.60 12.25 -14.53
C TRP A 217 -2.69 12.66 -15.53
N GLY A 218 -2.77 13.94 -15.92
CA GLY A 218 -3.69 14.41 -16.94
C GLY A 218 -3.33 13.90 -18.34
N GLY A 219 -4.13 14.28 -19.34
CA GLY A 219 -3.83 14.00 -20.74
C GLY A 219 -3.99 12.53 -21.12
N HIS A 220 -3.43 12.18 -22.26
CA HIS A 220 -3.45 10.85 -22.85
C HIS A 220 -2.04 10.26 -23.01
N ALA A 221 -1.13 10.55 -22.07
CA ALA A 221 0.27 10.11 -22.11
C ALA A 221 1.00 10.44 -23.43
N GLN A 222 0.66 11.59 -24.02
CA GLN A 222 1.11 12.02 -25.34
C GLN A 222 2.51 12.65 -25.35
N ASP A 223 3.02 13.04 -24.17
CA ASP A 223 4.33 13.66 -24.02
C ASP A 223 4.90 13.39 -22.61
N LYS A 224 6.11 13.88 -22.35
CA LYS A 224 6.84 13.63 -21.09
C LYS A 224 6.22 14.25 -19.83
N GLU A 225 5.29 15.20 -19.98
CA GLU A 225 4.61 15.84 -18.86
C GLU A 225 3.35 15.09 -18.42
N HIS A 226 2.90 14.10 -19.22
CA HIS A 226 1.66 13.34 -19.01
C HIS A 226 1.96 11.85 -18.80
N TRP A 227 1.60 11.33 -17.64
CA TRP A 227 1.91 9.97 -17.22
C TRP A 227 0.86 8.98 -17.73
N ARG A 228 1.37 7.83 -18.19
CA ARG A 228 0.54 6.69 -18.57
C ARG A 228 0.07 5.95 -17.32
N ASP A 229 -1.24 5.78 -17.18
CA ASP A 229 -1.82 5.01 -16.10
C ASP A 229 -3.18 4.41 -16.52
N VAL A 230 -3.67 3.47 -15.72
CA VAL A 230 -4.95 2.80 -15.93
C VAL A 230 -5.80 2.89 -14.67
N GLN A 231 -7.05 3.28 -14.85
CA GLN A 231 -8.09 3.21 -13.85
C GLN A 231 -9.21 2.29 -14.35
N LEU A 232 -9.90 1.64 -13.43
CA LEU A 232 -11.06 0.80 -13.72
C LEU A 232 -12.32 1.48 -13.17
N ARG A 233 -13.38 1.52 -13.97
CA ARG A 233 -14.75 1.81 -13.51
C ARG A 233 -15.50 0.50 -13.31
N VAL A 234 -16.06 0.31 -12.12
CA VAL A 234 -16.68 -0.94 -11.67
C VAL A 234 -18.14 -0.69 -11.32
N ARG A 235 -19.01 -1.54 -11.87
CA ARG A 235 -20.43 -1.63 -11.53
C ARG A 235 -20.83 -3.10 -11.29
N GLY A 236 -21.88 -3.28 -10.51
CA GLY A 236 -22.37 -4.60 -10.11
C GLY A 236 -21.91 -5.00 -8.69
N PRO A 237 -22.14 -6.26 -8.29
CA PRO A 237 -21.91 -6.72 -6.92
C PRO A 237 -20.47 -6.51 -6.38
N LEU A 238 -19.47 -6.44 -7.27
CA LEU A 238 -18.06 -6.20 -6.90
C LEU A 238 -17.83 -4.85 -6.21
N VAL A 239 -18.72 -3.87 -6.40
CA VAL A 239 -18.63 -2.54 -5.76
C VAL A 239 -18.63 -2.65 -4.23
N ALA A 240 -19.39 -3.58 -3.66
CA ALA A 240 -19.40 -3.80 -2.21
C ALA A 240 -18.02 -4.19 -1.66
N LYS A 241 -17.18 -4.86 -2.47
CA LYS A 241 -15.82 -5.24 -2.06
C LYS A 241 -14.85 -4.06 -2.08
N LEU A 242 -14.96 -3.15 -3.05
CA LEU A 242 -14.22 -1.90 -3.02
C LEU A 242 -14.69 -1.00 -1.86
N GLN A 243 -15.99 -0.97 -1.56
CA GLN A 243 -16.53 -0.28 -0.40
C GLN A 243 -16.00 -0.85 0.92
N SER A 244 -15.96 -2.18 1.06
CA SER A 244 -15.36 -2.83 2.22
C SER A 244 -13.86 -2.49 2.35
N ALA A 245 -13.11 -2.45 1.24
CA ALA A 245 -11.71 -2.06 1.25
C ALA A 245 -11.50 -0.62 1.74
N PHE A 246 -12.37 0.32 1.35
CA PHE A 246 -12.39 1.69 1.90
C PHE A 246 -12.71 1.69 3.40
N GLN A 247 -13.79 1.00 3.80
CA GLN A 247 -14.24 0.95 5.19
C GLN A 247 -13.16 0.44 6.14
N GLN A 248 -12.36 -0.55 5.73
CA GLN A 248 -11.26 -1.08 6.54
C GLN A 248 -10.27 0.02 6.99
N HIS A 249 -9.88 0.91 6.08
CA HIS A 249 -8.99 2.00 6.43
C HIS A 249 -9.74 3.16 7.10
N TRP A 250 -10.97 3.43 6.66
CA TRP A 250 -11.80 4.48 7.23
C TRP A 250 -12.10 4.23 8.71
N ALA A 251 -12.64 3.07 9.07
CA ALA A 251 -12.98 2.71 10.45
C ALA A 251 -11.74 2.70 11.35
N LYS A 252 -10.62 2.17 10.84
CA LYS A 252 -9.35 2.18 11.57
C LYS A 252 -8.84 3.59 11.88
N THR A 253 -9.14 4.56 11.03
CA THR A 253 -8.58 5.92 11.12
C THR A 253 -9.54 6.90 11.80
N SER A 254 -10.83 6.79 11.52
CA SER A 254 -11.88 7.69 12.01
C SER A 254 -12.66 7.14 13.21
N GLY A 255 -12.66 5.81 13.41
CA GLY A 255 -13.55 5.13 14.36
C GLY A 255 -14.98 4.94 13.86
N GLU A 256 -15.34 5.45 12.67
CA GLU A 256 -16.67 5.32 12.09
C GLU A 256 -16.81 4.04 11.25
N GLU A 257 -17.84 3.26 11.52
CA GLU A 257 -18.22 2.10 10.71
C GLU A 257 -19.30 2.47 9.68
N LEU A 258 -19.15 1.96 8.45
CA LEU A 258 -20.17 2.15 7.42
C LEU A 258 -21.15 0.98 7.48
N SER A 259 -22.45 1.29 7.40
CA SER A 259 -23.52 0.30 7.36
C SER A 259 -24.78 0.89 6.72
N GLY A 260 -25.77 0.03 6.43
CA GLY A 260 -27.07 0.45 5.91
C GLY A 260 -27.11 0.62 4.38
N ALA A 261 -28.34 0.83 3.87
CA ALA A 261 -28.63 0.79 2.44
C ALA A 261 -28.03 1.96 1.63
N ASP A 262 -27.68 3.07 2.27
CA ASP A 262 -27.02 4.20 1.60
C ASP A 262 -25.53 3.94 1.32
N GLN A 263 -24.87 3.11 2.16
CA GLN A 263 -23.48 2.70 1.98
C GLN A 263 -23.36 1.35 1.24
N PHE A 264 -24.25 0.42 1.58
CA PHE A 264 -24.32 -0.95 1.03
C PHE A 264 -25.73 -1.23 0.48
N PRO A 265 -26.11 -0.60 -0.65
CA PRO A 265 -27.39 -0.88 -1.29
C PRO A 265 -27.44 -2.32 -1.81
N GLY A 266 -28.65 -2.83 -2.04
CA GLY A 266 -28.83 -4.06 -2.81
C GLY A 266 -28.27 -3.89 -4.22
N LEU A 267 -27.15 -4.55 -4.52
CA LEU A 267 -26.47 -4.48 -5.82
C LEU A 267 -27.02 -5.56 -6.75
N THR A 268 -27.47 -5.13 -7.93
CA THR A 268 -27.87 -6.03 -9.01
C THR A 268 -26.72 -6.24 -9.99
N ALA A 269 -26.82 -7.30 -10.82
CA ALA A 269 -25.89 -7.49 -11.92
C ALA A 269 -25.90 -6.28 -12.87
N ALA A 270 -24.71 -5.86 -13.30
CA ALA A 270 -24.49 -4.76 -14.24
C ALA A 270 -23.79 -5.22 -15.53
N GLY A 271 -23.36 -6.48 -15.59
CA GLY A 271 -22.67 -7.10 -16.72
C GLY A 271 -22.54 -8.61 -16.52
N ASN A 272 -21.68 -9.26 -17.29
CA ASN A 272 -21.46 -10.71 -17.27
C ASN A 272 -20.06 -11.12 -16.79
N LEU A 273 -19.24 -10.18 -16.32
CA LEU A 273 -17.88 -10.49 -15.88
C LEU A 273 -17.88 -11.14 -14.50
N LYS A 274 -17.14 -12.24 -14.40
CA LYS A 274 -16.74 -12.88 -13.15
C LYS A 274 -15.40 -12.31 -12.70
N ALA A 275 -15.37 -11.67 -11.52
CA ALA A 275 -14.22 -10.89 -11.08
C ALA A 275 -14.01 -10.94 -9.56
N GLN A 276 -12.77 -10.71 -9.13
CA GLN A 276 -12.38 -10.65 -7.73
C GLN A 276 -11.61 -9.34 -7.47
N ILE A 277 -11.83 -8.74 -6.29
CA ILE A 277 -10.95 -7.70 -5.75
C ILE A 277 -9.88 -8.36 -4.89
N VAL A 278 -8.62 -8.17 -5.26
CA VAL A 278 -7.47 -8.63 -4.47
C VAL A 278 -6.95 -7.45 -3.66
N SER A 279 -7.10 -7.51 -2.33
CA SER A 279 -6.62 -6.47 -1.42
C SER A 279 -5.40 -6.97 -0.64
N SER A 280 -4.39 -6.11 -0.52
CA SER A 280 -3.25 -6.36 0.36
C SER A 280 -3.51 -5.80 1.75
N HIS A 281 -3.10 -6.56 2.78
CA HIS A 281 -3.17 -6.17 4.18
C HIS A 281 -1.77 -6.21 4.81
N SER A 282 -1.58 -5.44 5.88
CA SER A 282 -0.34 -5.53 6.65
C SER A 282 -0.30 -6.87 7.38
N PHE A 283 0.88 -7.51 7.42
CA PHE A 283 1.18 -8.74 8.17
C PHE A 283 0.59 -10.07 7.67
N SER A 284 -0.17 -10.07 6.57
CA SER A 284 -0.56 -11.32 5.89
C SER A 284 0.38 -11.62 4.71
N ILE A 285 0.37 -12.87 4.25
CA ILE A 285 0.84 -13.22 2.91
C ILE A 285 0.15 -12.29 1.90
N ALA A 286 0.92 -11.65 1.03
CA ALA A 286 0.36 -10.83 -0.03
C ALA A 286 -0.31 -11.75 -1.06
N PRO A 287 -1.62 -11.63 -1.33
CA PRO A 287 -2.30 -12.49 -2.31
C PRO A 287 -1.89 -12.16 -3.75
N VAL A 288 -1.45 -10.92 -4.03
CA VAL A 288 -1.13 -10.46 -5.39
C VAL A 288 -0.02 -11.29 -6.07
N PRO A 289 1.16 -11.55 -5.45
CA PRO A 289 2.18 -12.40 -6.06
C PRO A 289 1.70 -13.81 -6.43
N LEU A 290 0.80 -14.39 -5.62
CA LEU A 290 0.26 -15.73 -5.88
C LEU A 290 -0.71 -15.72 -7.07
N VAL A 291 -1.62 -14.74 -7.11
CA VAL A 291 -2.52 -14.55 -8.26
C VAL A 291 -1.71 -14.35 -9.55
N GLN A 292 -0.64 -13.56 -9.49
CA GLN A 292 0.29 -13.38 -10.61
C GLN A 292 0.97 -14.69 -11.01
N ALA A 293 1.47 -15.46 -10.04
CA ALA A 293 2.14 -16.74 -10.30
C ALA A 293 1.20 -17.73 -11.01
N VAL A 294 -0.04 -17.87 -10.54
CA VAL A 294 -1.04 -18.73 -11.18
C VAL A 294 -1.39 -18.22 -12.59
N ALA A 295 -1.54 -16.90 -12.76
CA ALA A 295 -1.79 -16.31 -14.08
C ALA A 295 -0.64 -16.55 -15.07
N PHE A 296 0.63 -16.47 -14.63
CA PHE A 296 1.78 -16.75 -15.49
C PHE A 296 1.89 -18.24 -15.84
N ALA A 297 1.63 -19.11 -14.87
CA ALA A 297 1.60 -20.55 -15.08
C ALA A 297 0.48 -20.95 -16.06
N ALA A 298 -0.72 -20.38 -15.92
CA ALA A 298 -1.89 -20.73 -16.72
C ALA A 298 -1.96 -20.05 -18.10
N ALA A 299 -1.10 -19.07 -18.39
CA ALA A 299 -1.13 -18.36 -19.65
C ALA A 299 -0.81 -19.29 -20.84
N SER A 300 -1.70 -19.26 -21.85
CA SER A 300 -1.58 -20.07 -23.08
C SER A 300 -1.28 -19.25 -24.35
N ARG A 301 -1.45 -17.92 -24.33
CA ARG A 301 -1.30 -17.07 -25.52
C ARG A 301 -0.38 -15.87 -25.33
N ARG A 302 -0.65 -15.02 -24.34
CA ARG A 302 0.14 -13.79 -24.09
C ARG A 302 0.19 -13.43 -22.61
N ILE A 303 1.31 -12.85 -22.19
CA ILE A 303 1.50 -12.19 -20.89
C ILE A 303 2.07 -10.80 -21.17
N TRP A 304 1.23 -9.77 -21.05
CA TRP A 304 1.66 -8.38 -21.25
C TRP A 304 1.59 -7.65 -19.92
N ILE A 305 2.75 -7.22 -19.42
CA ILE A 305 2.90 -6.59 -18.11
C ILE A 305 3.26 -5.14 -18.34
N THR A 306 2.51 -4.25 -17.69
CA THR A 306 2.86 -2.84 -17.53
C THR A 306 2.83 -2.56 -16.04
N ASN A 307 3.95 -2.09 -15.51
CA ASN A 307 4.08 -1.76 -14.10
C ASN A 307 5.09 -0.63 -13.95
N ALA A 308 4.83 0.31 -13.04
CA ALA A 308 5.77 1.39 -12.71
C ALA A 308 7.07 0.83 -12.09
N TYR A 309 6.99 -0.32 -11.43
CA TYR A 309 8.12 -0.96 -10.76
C TYR A 309 8.30 -2.39 -11.28
N CYS A 310 9.39 -2.62 -12.02
CA CYS A 310 9.72 -3.95 -12.51
C CYS A 310 10.68 -4.66 -11.55
N THR A 311 10.12 -5.23 -10.49
CA THR A 311 10.87 -5.97 -9.45
C THR A 311 10.32 -7.38 -9.25
N PRO A 312 10.29 -8.24 -10.28
CA PRO A 312 9.78 -9.61 -10.15
C PRO A 312 10.68 -10.45 -9.25
N THR A 313 10.08 -11.41 -8.55
CA THR A 313 10.83 -12.42 -7.78
C THR A 313 11.53 -13.42 -8.72
N PRO A 314 12.56 -14.15 -8.25
CA PRO A 314 13.17 -15.24 -9.03
C PRO A 314 12.14 -16.24 -9.56
N ASP A 315 11.18 -16.65 -8.74
CA ASP A 315 10.11 -17.56 -9.11
C ASP A 315 9.19 -16.98 -10.20
N GLN A 316 8.87 -15.69 -10.15
CA GLN A 316 8.11 -15.02 -11.22
C GLN A 316 8.91 -15.00 -12.52
N VAL A 317 10.21 -14.74 -12.47
CA VAL A 317 11.10 -14.79 -13.64
C VAL A 317 11.13 -16.20 -14.23
N GLU A 318 11.20 -17.24 -13.40
CA GLU A 318 11.14 -18.63 -13.85
C GLU A 318 9.81 -18.94 -14.55
N LEU A 319 8.67 -18.56 -13.96
CA LEU A 319 7.34 -18.77 -14.54
C LEU A 319 7.17 -18.06 -15.89
N LEU A 320 7.64 -16.80 -15.99
CA LEU A 320 7.63 -16.04 -17.24
C LEU A 320 8.53 -16.70 -18.30
N THR A 321 9.71 -17.20 -17.89
CA THR A 321 10.65 -17.91 -18.77
C THR A 321 10.04 -19.22 -19.26
N LYS A 322 9.38 -19.99 -18.38
CA LYS A 322 8.64 -21.20 -18.74
C LYS A 322 7.52 -20.87 -19.73
N ALA A 323 6.76 -19.80 -19.51
CA ALA A 323 5.71 -19.37 -20.43
C ALA A 323 6.27 -19.01 -21.81
N ALA A 324 7.35 -18.23 -21.87
CA ALA A 324 8.01 -17.90 -23.14
C ALA A 324 8.51 -19.15 -23.89
N ARG A 325 9.09 -20.13 -23.17
CA ARG A 325 9.51 -21.42 -23.75
C ARG A 325 8.34 -22.24 -24.31
N ARG A 326 7.14 -22.11 -23.76
CA ARG A 326 5.90 -22.71 -24.29
C ARG A 326 5.35 -21.99 -25.53
N GLY A 327 5.97 -20.88 -25.97
CA GLY A 327 5.51 -20.07 -27.10
C GLY A 327 4.50 -18.97 -26.75
N VAL A 328 4.32 -18.65 -25.46
CA VAL A 328 3.50 -17.53 -25.01
C VAL A 328 4.20 -16.19 -25.33
N ASP A 329 3.48 -15.22 -25.89
CA ASP A 329 4.01 -13.86 -26.14
C ASP A 329 4.14 -13.08 -24.83
N VAL A 330 5.36 -13.07 -24.27
CA VAL A 330 5.69 -12.37 -23.02
C VAL A 330 6.29 -11.01 -23.33
N ARG A 331 5.64 -9.93 -22.89
CA ARG A 331 6.11 -8.54 -23.06
C ARG A 331 6.04 -7.80 -21.72
N ILE A 332 7.10 -7.07 -21.41
CA ILE A 332 7.18 -6.24 -20.20
C ILE A 332 7.45 -4.80 -20.62
N MET A 333 6.54 -3.91 -20.27
CA MET A 333 6.66 -2.47 -20.44
C MET A 333 7.02 -1.85 -19.09
N VAL A 334 8.18 -1.20 -19.04
CA VAL A 334 8.74 -0.55 -17.86
C VAL A 334 8.88 0.97 -18.11
N PRO A 335 8.99 1.80 -17.06
CA PRO A 335 9.23 3.21 -17.26
C PRO A 335 10.56 3.47 -17.99
N GLY A 336 10.55 4.47 -18.89
CA GLY A 336 11.75 4.96 -19.56
C GLY A 336 12.46 6.05 -18.74
N GLU A 337 13.25 6.90 -19.40
CA GLU A 337 14.01 7.98 -18.75
C GLU A 337 13.12 8.99 -18.01
N ASN A 338 11.90 9.22 -18.48
CA ASN A 338 10.93 10.12 -17.85
C ASN A 338 9.97 9.30 -16.98
N ASN A 339 10.27 9.19 -15.69
CA ASN A 339 9.44 8.47 -14.73
C ASN A 339 9.37 9.19 -13.36
N ASP A 340 8.68 8.58 -12.39
CA ASP A 340 8.45 9.14 -11.06
C ASP A 340 9.66 9.00 -10.10
N HIS A 341 10.70 8.27 -10.51
CA HIS A 341 12.02 8.22 -9.90
C HIS A 341 12.94 9.25 -10.55
N ARG A 342 13.30 10.28 -9.78
CA ARG A 342 14.40 11.18 -10.13
C ARG A 342 15.74 10.58 -9.75
#